data_AF-A0A9E6NT78-F1
#
_entry.id   AF-A0A9E6NT78-F1
#
_cell.length_a   1.000
_cell.length_b   1.000
_cell.length_c   1.000
_cell.angle_alpha   90.00
_cell.angle_beta   90.00
_cell.angle_gamma   90.00
#
_symmetry.space_group_name_H-M   'P 1'
#
loop_
_entity.id
_entity.type
_entity.pdbx_description
1 polymer ?
#
loop_
_entity_poly.entity_id
_entity_poly.type
_entity_poly.pdbx_seq_one_letter_code
_entity_poly.pdbx_strand_id
1 'polypeptide(L)'
;MTISRRWFMAGMALTGAALPAAFYAHRELTREEFPITPGEATVDLADTAGQQLADNLRGVWDIRFSGSAAGLDGLPRDGLELFLDIAHRGRGLRGFLDTGASLRSEAPACYQVIGDLAPGNGAEMYWRLMRADAPHAPPVYEFKVKLDEVWAAFGNAGSGTFTGQVLRLDRPLALPELDNHFIAIKRRFPEARERTGLNPTLLAWLVAPEHRLFHQLWHASRDKWHKLSEKKRDALRGIGWQPGPRDKERDARGPSKDRNGSGIDFFFMHRHMLGKARSMQDLPSWQAFPMPQPELERDRQGFARYFDNHDGDALPPTWLTEGDDEYTKWVSDIKAAETYHSNFQVWESQYRDPRYLAKLSLGQFGSEVELGLHDWLHMRWASVARDPSNDIPVPMARDQADFAARWYAPENDFLGDPFSSHVNPVFWRFHGWIDDRIEDWFRAHERFHPGEVSRLEVNGVPWFAPGRWVEVDDPWLGPDTHGCSTVPGLQIGRSVEMDPETMKLALRITFGDEDNMADLFRKVPQRPWYARHLKVKGRQL
;
A
#
# COMPACT_ATOMS: atom_id res chain seq x y z
N MET A 1 -32.90 46.61 19.36
CA MET A 1 -31.78 47.01 20.23
C MET A 1 -30.51 47.04 19.41
N THR A 2 -29.83 48.17 19.31
CA THR A 2 -28.58 48.34 18.55
C THR A 2 -27.38 48.23 19.50
N ILE A 3 -26.72 47.07 19.52
CA ILE A 3 -25.46 46.90 20.26
C ILE A 3 -24.38 47.71 19.53
N SER A 4 -23.76 48.68 20.22
CA SER A 4 -22.75 49.53 19.59
C SER A 4 -21.45 48.75 19.39
N ARG A 5 -20.73 49.04 18.28
CA ARG A 5 -19.40 48.44 17.99
C ARG A 5 -18.41 48.56 19.15
N ARG A 6 -18.54 49.59 20.01
CA ARG A 6 -17.67 49.78 21.19
C ARG A 6 -17.91 48.74 22.28
N TRP A 7 -19.17 48.34 22.53
CA TRP A 7 -19.48 47.29 23.50
C TRP A 7 -19.09 45.90 23.02
N PHE A 8 -19.22 45.62 21.72
CA PHE A 8 -18.72 44.37 21.13
C PHE A 8 -17.19 44.26 21.22
N MET A 9 -16.46 45.33 20.87
CA MET A 9 -14.99 45.37 20.99
C MET A 9 -14.52 45.30 22.45
N ALA A 10 -15.22 45.95 23.39
CA ALA A 10 -14.90 45.84 24.82
C ALA A 10 -15.17 44.42 25.35
N GLY A 11 -16.24 43.77 24.90
CA GLY A 11 -16.53 42.36 25.20
C GLY A 11 -15.43 41.42 24.71
N MET A 12 -14.96 41.59 23.47
CA MET A 12 -13.83 40.80 22.93
C MET A 12 -12.49 41.09 23.62
N ALA A 13 -12.23 42.34 24.03
CA ALA A 13 -11.02 42.67 24.79
C ALA A 13 -11.03 42.04 26.20
N LEU A 14 -12.20 42.04 26.86
CA LEU A 14 -12.36 41.40 28.16
C LEU A 14 -12.27 39.87 28.10
N THR A 15 -12.87 39.21 27.11
CA THR A 15 -12.71 37.75 26.94
C THR A 15 -11.32 37.36 26.46
N GLY A 16 -10.71 38.16 25.58
CA GLY A 16 -9.35 37.97 25.08
C GLY A 16 -8.25 38.12 26.14
N ALA A 17 -8.48 38.91 27.20
CA ALA A 17 -7.59 39.01 28.36
C ALA A 17 -7.95 38.01 29.48
N ALA A 18 -9.24 37.74 29.70
CA ALA A 18 -9.69 36.85 30.77
C ALA A 18 -9.33 35.37 30.53
N LEU A 19 -9.31 34.89 29.29
CA LEU A 19 -8.93 33.50 28.99
C LEU A 19 -7.43 33.23 29.27
N PRO A 20 -6.47 34.04 28.78
CA PRO A 20 -5.06 33.92 29.17
C PRO A 20 -4.83 34.13 30.66
N ALA A 21 -5.53 35.08 31.30
CA ALA A 21 -5.41 35.31 32.74
C ALA A 21 -5.96 34.14 33.57
N ALA A 22 -7.08 33.54 33.16
CA ALA A 22 -7.63 32.34 33.81
C ALA A 22 -6.75 31.11 33.57
N PHE A 23 -6.17 30.94 32.38
CA PHE A 23 -5.22 29.86 32.10
C PHE A 23 -3.92 30.03 32.89
N TYR A 24 -3.39 31.25 32.98
CA TYR A 24 -2.22 31.58 33.79
C TYR A 24 -2.49 31.38 35.29
N ALA A 25 -3.62 31.88 35.80
CA ALA A 25 -4.03 31.70 37.18
C ALA A 25 -4.28 30.21 37.51
N HIS A 26 -4.94 29.47 36.62
CA HIS A 26 -5.13 28.02 36.80
C HIS A 26 -3.79 27.27 36.76
N ARG A 27 -2.86 27.67 35.89
CA ARG A 27 -1.52 27.07 35.81
C ARG A 27 -0.72 27.38 37.08
N GLU A 28 -0.72 28.61 37.59
CA GLU A 28 -0.02 28.93 38.85
C GLU A 28 -0.73 28.37 40.09
N LEU A 29 -2.05 28.10 40.04
CA LEU A 29 -2.80 27.42 41.11
C LEU A 29 -2.65 25.88 41.10
N THR A 30 -2.34 25.28 39.94
CA THR A 30 -2.11 23.82 39.80
C THR A 30 -0.63 23.46 39.66
N ARG A 31 0.26 24.45 39.60
CA ARG A 31 1.70 24.28 39.62
C ARG A 31 2.13 23.77 41.00
N GLU A 32 2.58 22.52 41.04
CA GLU A 32 3.34 22.03 42.18
C GLU A 32 4.55 22.95 42.41
N GLU A 33 4.76 23.37 43.66
CA GLU A 33 5.83 24.30 44.04
C GLU A 33 7.22 23.75 43.70
N PHE A 34 7.35 22.41 43.75
CA PHE A 34 8.54 21.65 43.39
C PHE A 34 8.14 20.51 42.44
N PRO A 35 7.99 20.77 41.12
CA PRO A 35 7.60 19.73 40.17
C PRO A 35 8.71 18.68 40.09
N ILE A 36 8.36 17.42 40.38
CA ILE A 36 9.32 16.32 40.40
C ILE A 36 9.57 15.88 38.96
N THR A 37 10.84 15.94 38.52
CA THR A 37 11.26 15.38 37.22
C THR A 37 11.05 13.86 37.17
N PRO A 38 10.86 13.23 36.00
CA PRO A 38 10.74 11.77 35.88
C PRO A 38 11.88 11.04 36.60
N GLY A 39 11.54 10.04 37.42
CA GLY A 39 12.52 9.29 38.22
C GLY A 39 13.47 8.43 37.38
N GLU A 40 12.96 7.91 36.26
CA GLU A 40 13.70 7.09 35.32
C GLU A 40 13.17 7.29 33.88
N ALA A 41 13.98 6.92 32.89
CA ALA A 41 13.55 6.87 31.50
C ALA A 41 12.78 5.56 31.22
N THR A 42 11.72 5.66 30.43
CA THR A 42 10.94 4.50 29.94
C THR A 42 11.11 4.32 28.43
N VAL A 43 10.69 3.16 27.90
CA VAL A 43 10.71 2.91 26.45
C VAL A 43 9.55 3.67 25.80
N ASP A 44 9.87 4.82 25.23
CA ASP A 44 8.93 5.78 24.63
C ASP A 44 8.92 5.65 23.10
N LEU A 45 8.04 4.78 22.59
CA LEU A 45 7.84 4.55 21.16
C LEU A 45 6.73 5.45 20.62
N ALA A 46 6.87 5.91 19.37
CA ALA A 46 5.84 6.70 18.70
C ALA A 46 4.48 5.98 18.74
N ASP A 47 3.43 6.76 19.03
CA ASP A 47 2.03 6.39 18.88
C ASP A 47 1.58 6.50 17.41
N THR A 48 0.29 6.31 17.12
CA THR A 48 -0.22 6.36 15.74
C THR A 48 0.02 7.74 15.10
N ALA A 49 -0.20 8.84 15.83
CA ALA A 49 0.01 10.19 15.31
C ALA A 49 1.49 10.49 15.04
N GLY A 50 2.39 10.08 15.95
CA GLY A 50 3.83 10.18 15.77
C GLY A 50 4.35 9.33 14.59
N GLN A 51 3.79 8.14 14.37
CA GLN A 51 4.11 7.30 13.20
C GLN A 51 3.65 7.95 11.89
N GLN A 52 2.45 8.54 11.86
CA GLN A 52 1.96 9.29 10.69
C GLN A 52 2.84 10.50 10.38
N LEU A 53 3.26 11.25 11.40
CA LEU A 53 4.19 12.37 11.26
C LEU A 53 5.56 11.90 10.74
N ALA A 54 6.10 10.81 11.30
CA ALA A 54 7.35 10.20 10.84
C ALA A 54 7.26 9.75 9.37
N ASP A 55 6.18 9.07 8.99
CA ASP A 55 5.94 8.64 7.61
C ASP A 55 5.83 9.86 6.66
N ASN A 56 5.10 10.90 7.06
CA ASN A 56 4.96 12.14 6.28
C ASN A 56 6.30 12.87 6.09
N LEU A 57 7.19 12.84 7.08
CA LEU A 57 8.53 13.45 6.98
C LEU A 57 9.55 12.60 6.20
N ARG A 58 9.48 11.27 6.31
CA ARG A 58 10.46 10.34 5.72
C ARG A 58 10.50 10.47 4.19
N GLY A 59 11.69 10.65 3.62
CA GLY A 59 11.94 10.65 2.18
C GLY A 59 12.87 11.76 1.70
N VAL A 60 12.73 12.09 0.40
CA VAL A 60 13.55 13.09 -0.30
C VAL A 60 12.74 14.35 -0.56
N TRP A 61 13.34 15.50 -0.27
CA TRP A 61 12.72 16.82 -0.38
C TRP A 61 13.59 17.75 -1.23
N ASP A 62 12.99 18.46 -2.18
CA ASP A 62 13.63 19.58 -2.88
C ASP A 62 13.54 20.82 -1.97
N ILE A 63 14.66 21.43 -1.60
CA ILE A 63 14.69 22.58 -0.67
C ILE A 63 15.21 23.85 -1.33
N ARG A 64 14.57 24.99 -1.02
CA ARG A 64 14.95 26.32 -1.53
C ARG A 64 14.92 27.35 -0.40
N PHE A 65 15.88 28.27 -0.42
CA PHE A 65 15.99 29.36 0.55
C PHE A 65 15.51 30.69 -0.05
N SER A 66 14.95 31.55 0.80
CA SER A 66 14.44 32.88 0.42
C SER A 66 14.73 33.91 1.53
N GLY A 67 14.63 35.20 1.19
CA GLY A 67 15.05 36.30 2.05
C GLY A 67 16.44 36.86 1.69
N SER A 68 16.79 37.99 2.29
CA SER A 68 18.05 38.72 2.07
C SER A 68 19.29 38.03 2.62
N ALA A 69 19.13 37.12 3.58
CA ALA A 69 20.18 36.28 4.15
C ALA A 69 20.05 34.79 3.75
N ALA A 70 19.31 34.50 2.67
CA ALA A 70 19.00 33.16 2.20
C ALA A 70 20.24 32.27 1.93
N GLY A 71 20.21 31.05 2.48
CA GLY A 71 21.15 29.97 2.15
C GLY A 71 21.90 29.42 3.36
N LEU A 72 22.91 28.59 3.07
CA LEU A 72 23.80 27.92 4.04
C LEU A 72 25.25 28.03 3.58
N ASP A 73 26.18 28.17 4.52
CA ASP A 73 27.61 28.31 4.21
C ASP A 73 28.13 27.06 3.48
N GLY A 74 28.84 27.25 2.36
CA GLY A 74 29.42 26.15 1.59
C GLY A 74 28.49 25.45 0.58
N LEU A 75 27.22 25.86 0.49
CA LEU A 75 26.25 25.31 -0.47
C LEU A 75 25.80 26.33 -1.55
N PRO A 76 25.44 25.89 -2.76
CA PRO A 76 24.80 26.75 -3.77
C PRO A 76 23.39 27.17 -3.34
N ARG A 77 22.81 28.16 -4.03
CA ARG A 77 21.43 28.62 -3.77
C ARG A 77 20.34 27.66 -4.27
N ASP A 78 20.63 26.93 -5.34
CA ASP A 78 19.70 26.10 -6.09
C ASP A 78 20.22 24.65 -6.21
N GLY A 79 19.32 23.71 -6.53
CA GLY A 79 19.66 22.29 -6.69
C GLY A 79 19.95 21.53 -5.39
N LEU A 80 19.51 22.10 -4.26
CA LEU A 80 19.62 21.48 -2.95
C LEU A 80 18.48 20.50 -2.69
N GLU A 81 18.83 19.38 -2.07
CA GLU A 81 17.90 18.39 -1.56
C GLU A 81 18.15 18.18 -0.05
N LEU A 82 17.13 17.66 0.61
CA LEU A 82 17.12 17.29 2.02
C LEU A 82 16.57 15.87 2.13
N PHE A 83 17.38 14.94 2.62
CA PHE A 83 16.94 13.57 2.90
C PHE A 83 16.62 13.48 4.40
N LEU A 84 15.43 13.00 4.75
CA LEU A 84 14.98 12.83 6.13
C LEU A 84 14.59 11.37 6.38
N ASP A 85 15.05 10.81 7.50
CA ASP A 85 14.71 9.45 7.94
C ASP A 85 14.34 9.41 9.42
N ILE A 86 13.36 8.58 9.72
CA ILE A 86 12.79 8.34 11.04
C ILE A 86 12.41 6.86 11.08
N ALA A 87 12.95 6.09 12.03
CA ALA A 87 12.59 4.68 12.18
C ALA A 87 11.08 4.50 12.37
N HIS A 88 10.51 3.37 11.95
CA HIS A 88 9.05 3.16 11.87
C HIS A 88 8.27 3.54 13.14
N ARG A 89 8.79 3.20 14.33
CA ARG A 89 8.25 3.65 15.64
C ARG A 89 9.18 4.59 16.42
N GLY A 90 10.16 5.17 15.73
CA GLY A 90 11.17 6.06 16.31
C GLY A 90 10.65 7.47 16.56
N ARG A 91 11.31 8.17 17.48
CA ARG A 91 11.06 9.58 17.79
C ARG A 91 12.22 10.51 17.36
N GLY A 92 13.35 9.96 16.94
CA GLY A 92 14.51 10.73 16.48
C GLY A 92 14.48 10.96 14.98
N LEU A 93 14.77 12.19 14.56
CA LEU A 93 14.92 12.60 13.17
C LEU A 93 16.39 12.62 12.77
N ARG A 94 16.74 11.93 11.70
CA ARG A 94 18.07 11.96 11.06
C ARG A 94 17.95 12.40 9.61
N GLY A 95 19.05 12.86 9.02
CA GLY A 95 19.03 13.33 7.65
C GLY A 95 20.33 13.92 7.14
N PHE A 96 20.30 14.39 5.90
CA PHE A 96 21.41 15.07 5.24
C PHE A 96 20.90 16.20 4.33
N LEU A 97 21.65 17.29 4.22
CA LEU A 97 21.34 18.44 3.34
C LEU A 97 22.59 18.82 2.53
N ASP A 98 22.46 18.75 1.21
CA ASP A 98 23.49 19.10 0.23
C ASP A 98 22.84 19.26 -1.16
N THR A 99 23.63 19.42 -2.23
CA THR A 99 23.15 19.21 -3.59
C THR A 99 22.71 17.77 -3.80
N GLY A 100 21.70 17.56 -4.66
CA GLY A 100 21.24 16.20 -4.97
C GLY A 100 22.32 15.29 -5.59
N ALA A 101 23.33 15.87 -6.24
CA ALA A 101 24.49 15.13 -6.73
C ALA A 101 25.38 14.63 -5.58
N SER A 102 25.71 15.51 -4.62
CA SER A 102 26.49 15.15 -3.43
C SER A 102 25.80 14.06 -2.60
N LEU A 103 24.49 14.20 -2.34
CA LEU A 103 23.74 13.22 -1.54
C LEU A 103 23.70 11.82 -2.17
N ARG A 104 23.75 11.73 -3.51
CA ARG A 104 23.82 10.45 -4.25
C ARG A 104 25.26 9.96 -4.50
N SER A 105 26.27 10.67 -4.03
CA SER A 105 27.69 10.28 -4.14
C SER A 105 28.18 9.52 -2.91
N GLU A 106 29.42 9.01 -2.96
CA GLU A 106 30.15 8.44 -1.81
C GLU A 106 30.78 9.50 -0.90
N ALA A 107 30.92 10.75 -1.37
CA ALA A 107 31.52 11.82 -0.58
C ALA A 107 30.65 12.15 0.66
N PRO A 108 31.24 12.61 1.78
CA PRO A 108 30.45 13.12 2.89
C PRO A 108 29.58 14.30 2.43
N ALA A 109 28.31 14.32 2.86
CA ALA A 109 27.43 15.46 2.62
C ALA A 109 27.90 16.68 3.43
N CYS A 110 27.58 17.89 3.01
CA CYS A 110 27.97 19.11 3.70
C CYS A 110 27.38 19.18 5.13
N TYR A 111 26.08 18.87 5.28
CA TYR A 111 25.38 18.88 6.55
C TYR A 111 24.68 17.56 6.88
N GLN A 112 24.78 17.14 8.14
CA GLN A 112 23.91 16.14 8.76
C GLN A 112 22.80 16.84 9.55
N VAL A 113 21.58 16.29 9.48
CA VAL A 113 20.40 16.74 10.22
C VAL A 113 20.26 15.91 11.49
N ILE A 114 19.99 16.59 12.60
CA ILE A 114 19.61 15.95 13.87
C ILE A 114 18.43 16.68 14.51
N GLY A 115 17.40 15.93 14.91
CA GLY A 115 16.24 16.46 15.61
C GLY A 115 15.41 15.34 16.23
N ASP A 116 14.21 15.68 16.66
CA ASP A 116 13.29 14.77 17.32
C ASP A 116 11.82 15.20 17.13
N LEU A 117 10.92 14.26 17.38
CA LEU A 117 9.47 14.43 17.37
C LEU A 117 8.96 14.47 18.82
N ALA A 118 9.48 15.41 19.61
CA ALA A 118 9.03 15.64 20.99
C ALA A 118 7.51 15.87 21.07
N PRO A 119 6.86 15.45 22.18
CA PRO A 119 5.42 15.64 22.35
C PRO A 119 5.14 17.08 22.78
N GLY A 120 5.02 18.00 21.82
CA GLY A 120 4.70 19.40 22.09
C GLY A 120 4.40 20.21 20.84
N ASN A 121 3.22 20.84 20.82
CA ASN A 121 2.76 21.81 19.81
C ASN A 121 3.07 21.44 18.34
N GLY A 122 2.39 20.43 17.80
CA GLY A 122 2.62 19.86 16.45
C GLY A 122 2.49 20.80 15.24
N ALA A 123 2.26 22.10 15.47
CA ALA A 123 2.38 23.17 14.48
C ALA A 123 3.84 23.63 14.24
N GLU A 124 4.78 23.35 15.15
CA GLU A 124 6.19 23.75 15.03
C GLU A 124 7.15 22.62 15.44
N MET A 125 8.15 22.33 14.59
CA MET A 125 9.22 21.36 14.86
C MET A 125 10.59 22.03 14.74
N TYR A 126 11.61 21.43 15.35
CA TYR A 126 12.97 21.97 15.37
C TYR A 126 14.00 20.87 15.08
N TRP A 127 14.89 21.11 14.13
CA TRP A 127 16.08 20.30 13.90
C TRP A 127 17.30 21.17 13.67
N ARG A 128 18.49 20.58 13.82
CA ARG A 128 19.77 21.29 13.71
C ARG A 128 20.62 20.69 12.61
N LEU A 129 21.44 21.54 11.98
CA LEU A 129 22.45 21.12 11.02
C LEU A 129 23.84 21.10 11.67
N MET A 130 24.49 19.94 11.60
CA MET A 130 25.88 19.73 11.97
C MET A 130 26.71 19.62 10.70
N ARG A 131 27.93 20.15 10.70
CA ARG A 131 28.88 19.94 9.59
C ARG A 131 29.37 18.49 9.58
N ALA A 132 29.14 17.75 8.49
CA ALA A 132 29.49 16.32 8.48
C ALA A 132 31.02 16.07 8.35
N ASP A 133 31.78 17.07 7.88
CA ASP A 133 33.26 17.05 7.91
C ASP A 133 33.86 17.42 9.28
N ALA A 134 33.02 17.86 10.22
CA ALA A 134 33.41 18.20 11.59
C ALA A 134 32.42 17.61 12.62
N PRO A 135 32.32 16.28 12.76
CA PRO A 135 31.28 15.60 13.56
C PRO A 135 31.34 15.85 15.08
N HIS A 136 32.36 16.54 15.57
CA HIS A 136 32.48 16.99 16.96
C HIS A 136 32.27 18.50 17.15
N ALA A 137 32.01 19.25 16.07
CA ALA A 137 31.64 20.65 16.15
C ALA A 137 30.21 20.81 16.70
N PRO A 138 29.90 21.91 17.40
CA PRO A 138 28.52 22.22 17.74
C PRO A 138 27.68 22.43 16.46
N PRO A 139 26.34 22.25 16.53
CA PRO A 139 25.48 22.54 15.39
C PRO A 139 25.60 24.01 14.96
N VAL A 140 25.56 24.25 13.65
CA VAL A 140 25.80 25.58 13.05
C VAL A 140 24.48 26.31 12.78
N TYR A 141 23.44 25.57 12.42
CA TYR A 141 22.11 26.12 12.14
C TYR A 141 21.03 25.37 12.90
N GLU A 142 19.97 26.07 13.24
CA GLU A 142 18.69 25.52 13.69
C GLU A 142 17.60 25.88 12.68
N PHE A 143 16.79 24.90 12.32
CA PHE A 143 15.64 25.06 11.45
C PHE A 143 14.40 25.05 12.33
N LYS A 144 13.63 26.15 12.28
CA LYS A 144 12.29 26.23 12.83
C LYS A 144 11.30 25.92 11.70
N VAL A 145 10.57 24.82 11.83
CA VAL A 145 9.82 24.17 10.74
C VAL A 145 8.33 24.19 11.04
N LYS A 146 7.50 24.45 10.03
CA LYS A 146 6.04 24.37 10.04
C LYS A 146 5.57 23.45 8.93
N LEU A 147 4.71 22.49 9.26
CA LEU A 147 4.02 21.65 8.28
C LEU A 147 2.82 22.43 7.74
N ASP A 148 2.67 22.49 6.42
CA ASP A 148 1.50 23.13 5.82
C ASP A 148 0.32 22.14 5.83
N GLU A 149 -0.81 22.50 6.42
CA GLU A 149 -1.94 21.59 6.72
C GLU A 149 -2.74 21.08 5.50
N VAL A 150 -2.34 21.41 4.27
CA VAL A 150 -3.07 21.08 3.02
C VAL A 150 -3.21 19.56 2.78
N TRP A 151 -2.56 18.73 3.60
CA TRP A 151 -2.45 17.26 3.48
C TRP A 151 -3.37 16.46 4.43
N ALA A 152 -4.10 17.12 5.33
CA ALA A 152 -4.76 16.47 6.48
C ALA A 152 -5.75 15.33 6.15
N ALA A 153 -6.33 15.31 4.94
CA ALA A 153 -7.33 14.31 4.54
C ALA A 153 -6.75 12.99 3.98
N PHE A 154 -5.50 12.97 3.47
CA PHE A 154 -4.97 11.82 2.71
C PHE A 154 -3.56 11.36 3.14
N GLY A 155 -2.90 12.07 4.05
CA GLY A 155 -1.58 11.72 4.58
C GLY A 155 -0.49 11.68 3.49
N ASN A 156 0.30 10.61 3.47
CA ASN A 156 1.51 10.46 2.65
C ASN A 156 1.25 10.28 1.13
N ALA A 157 -0.02 10.36 0.70
CA ALA A 157 -0.49 10.19 -0.67
C ALA A 157 -0.14 11.35 -1.64
N GLY A 158 0.58 12.38 -1.18
CA GLY A 158 0.82 13.62 -1.93
C GLY A 158 2.21 14.23 -1.71
N SER A 159 2.48 15.32 -2.44
CA SER A 159 3.75 16.06 -2.38
C SER A 159 3.76 17.03 -1.19
N GLY A 160 3.99 16.51 0.02
CA GLY A 160 4.04 17.28 1.26
C GLY A 160 4.92 18.54 1.16
N THR A 161 4.57 19.60 1.89
CA THR A 161 5.37 20.84 1.99
C THR A 161 5.59 21.17 3.45
N PHE A 162 6.79 21.65 3.77
CA PHE A 162 7.03 22.39 5.00
C PHE A 162 7.80 23.67 4.72
N THR A 163 7.52 24.70 5.53
CA THR A 163 8.11 26.03 5.43
C THR A 163 8.75 26.42 6.75
N GLY A 164 9.62 27.43 6.77
CA GLY A 164 10.26 27.81 8.02
C GLY A 164 11.29 28.93 7.96
N GLN A 165 12.05 29.02 9.05
CA GLN A 165 13.16 29.94 9.26
C GLN A 165 14.45 29.19 9.60
N VAL A 166 15.58 29.70 9.13
CA VAL A 166 16.92 29.22 9.48
C VAL A 166 17.59 30.19 10.43
N LEU A 167 17.88 29.73 11.63
CA LEU A 167 18.64 30.44 12.65
C LEU A 167 20.10 30.00 12.58
N ARG A 168 21.03 30.96 12.61
CA ARG A 168 22.48 30.70 12.65
C ARG A 168 22.93 30.73 14.12
N LEU A 169 23.41 29.61 14.64
CA LEU A 169 23.59 29.39 16.08
C LEU A 169 24.84 30.07 16.68
N ASP A 170 25.77 30.53 15.84
CA ASP A 170 26.89 31.40 16.25
C ASP A 170 26.49 32.89 16.41
N ARG A 171 25.26 33.26 16.01
CA ARG A 171 24.76 34.63 16.06
C ARG A 171 24.15 34.94 17.44
N PRO A 172 24.57 36.02 18.13
CA PRO A 172 23.95 36.42 19.39
C PRO A 172 22.46 36.75 19.24
N LEU A 173 21.63 36.19 20.14
CA LEU A 173 20.17 36.41 20.20
C LEU A 173 19.75 37.87 20.42
N ALA A 174 20.67 38.75 20.84
CA ALA A 174 20.42 40.19 20.99
C ALA A 174 20.47 40.96 19.66
N LEU A 175 20.91 40.34 18.56
CA LEU A 175 20.88 40.92 17.22
C LEU A 175 19.53 40.61 16.54
N PRO A 176 19.08 41.44 15.59
CA PRO A 176 17.91 41.12 14.78
C PRO A 176 18.04 39.74 14.11
N GLU A 177 16.93 39.02 14.04
CA GLU A 177 16.81 37.76 13.30
C GLU A 177 17.25 37.95 11.84
N LEU A 178 17.82 36.89 11.25
CA LEU A 178 18.17 36.90 9.84
C LEU A 178 16.92 36.56 9.02
N ASP A 179 16.71 37.33 7.95
CA ASP A 179 15.75 37.06 6.89
C ASP A 179 16.29 35.91 6.01
N ASN A 180 16.29 34.70 6.58
CA ASN A 180 16.67 33.44 5.95
C ASN A 180 15.54 32.43 6.17
N HIS A 181 14.68 32.32 5.17
CA HIS A 181 13.52 31.45 5.13
C HIS A 181 13.77 30.26 4.21
N PHE A 182 12.99 29.20 4.37
CA PHE A 182 13.02 28.07 3.45
C PHE A 182 11.63 27.49 3.17
N ILE A 183 11.55 26.83 2.02
CA ILE A 183 10.47 25.93 1.64
C ILE A 183 11.10 24.62 1.18
N ALA A 184 10.57 23.49 1.65
CA ALA A 184 10.92 22.18 1.14
C ALA A 184 9.66 21.47 0.63
N ILE A 185 9.78 20.83 -0.53
CA ILE A 185 8.70 20.12 -1.22
C ILE A 185 9.10 18.66 -1.33
N LYS A 186 8.28 17.75 -0.80
CA LYS A 186 8.51 16.31 -0.85
C LYS A 186 8.39 15.85 -2.29
N ARG A 187 9.41 15.14 -2.78
CA ARG A 187 9.35 14.51 -4.10
C ARG A 187 8.27 13.41 -4.07
N ARG A 188 7.34 13.44 -5.04
CA ARG A 188 6.30 12.40 -5.19
C ARG A 188 6.99 11.04 -5.34
N PHE A 189 6.55 10.06 -4.56
CA PHE A 189 6.99 8.68 -4.71
C PHE A 189 6.51 8.15 -6.08
N PRO A 190 7.40 7.68 -6.98
CA PRO A 190 7.00 7.26 -8.32
C PRO A 190 6.20 5.96 -8.32
N GLU A 191 5.13 5.91 -9.12
CA GLU A 191 4.27 4.72 -9.22
C GLU A 191 4.98 3.62 -10.04
N ALA A 192 4.69 2.34 -9.78
CA ALA A 192 5.39 1.23 -10.46
C ALA A 192 5.31 1.31 -12.00
N ARG A 193 4.16 1.76 -12.54
CA ARG A 193 3.94 2.00 -13.98
C ARG A 193 4.86 3.08 -14.59
N GLU A 194 5.35 4.02 -13.79
CA GLU A 194 6.26 5.10 -14.20
C GLU A 194 7.73 4.65 -14.27
N ARG A 195 8.00 3.41 -13.86
CA ARG A 195 9.35 2.81 -13.76
C ARG A 195 9.46 1.54 -14.59
N THR A 196 8.41 0.73 -14.60
CA THR A 196 8.36 -0.58 -15.27
C THR A 196 7.09 -0.74 -16.10
N GLY A 197 6.78 0.30 -16.89
CA GLY A 197 5.56 0.39 -17.69
C GLY A 197 5.32 -0.83 -18.59
N LEU A 198 4.04 -1.19 -18.71
CA LEU A 198 3.60 -2.26 -19.61
C LEU A 198 3.51 -1.73 -21.06
N ASN A 199 3.88 -2.55 -22.03
CA ASN A 199 3.84 -2.17 -23.43
C ASN A 199 2.38 -2.00 -23.92
N PRO A 200 2.14 -1.25 -25.00
CA PRO A 200 0.77 -0.93 -25.42
C PRO A 200 -0.10 -2.15 -25.72
N THR A 201 0.48 -3.25 -26.21
CA THR A 201 -0.27 -4.48 -26.53
C THR A 201 -0.73 -5.20 -25.27
N LEU A 202 0.16 -5.41 -24.32
CA LEU A 202 -0.17 -6.01 -23.02
C LEU A 202 -1.16 -5.11 -22.27
N LEU A 203 -0.86 -3.82 -22.17
CA LEU A 203 -1.71 -2.85 -21.46
C LEU A 203 -3.13 -2.81 -22.04
N ALA A 204 -3.28 -2.78 -23.37
CA ALA A 204 -4.58 -2.77 -24.03
C ALA A 204 -5.43 -4.03 -23.73
N TRP A 205 -4.81 -5.21 -23.63
CA TRP A 205 -5.52 -6.43 -23.20
C TRP A 205 -5.93 -6.35 -21.73
N LEU A 206 -5.05 -5.85 -20.85
CA LEU A 206 -5.29 -5.80 -19.42
C LEU A 206 -6.37 -4.80 -19.03
N VAL A 207 -6.37 -3.60 -19.63
CA VAL A 207 -7.37 -2.56 -19.32
C VAL A 207 -8.72 -2.81 -19.99
N ALA A 208 -8.81 -3.80 -20.89
CA ALA A 208 -10.03 -4.13 -21.60
C ALA A 208 -11.17 -4.48 -20.61
N PRO A 209 -12.41 -4.01 -20.85
CA PRO A 209 -13.53 -4.28 -19.96
C PRO A 209 -13.78 -5.76 -19.66
N GLU A 210 -13.61 -6.63 -20.67
CA GLU A 210 -13.68 -8.09 -20.52
C GLU A 210 -12.70 -8.59 -19.45
N HIS A 211 -11.42 -8.21 -19.54
CA HIS A 211 -10.38 -8.74 -18.66
C HIS A 211 -10.49 -8.21 -17.22
N ARG A 212 -10.78 -6.91 -17.06
CA ARG A 212 -11.00 -6.32 -15.73
C ARG A 212 -12.19 -6.95 -15.00
N LEU A 213 -13.31 -7.14 -15.71
CA LEU A 213 -14.51 -7.77 -15.16
C LEU A 213 -14.32 -9.25 -14.90
N PHE A 214 -13.64 -9.98 -15.80
CA PHE A 214 -13.27 -11.38 -15.63
C PHE A 214 -12.48 -11.58 -14.34
N HIS A 215 -11.39 -10.85 -14.13
CA HIS A 215 -10.53 -11.01 -12.96
C HIS A 215 -11.28 -10.64 -11.66
N GLN A 216 -12.06 -9.56 -11.67
CA GLN A 216 -12.91 -9.20 -10.54
C GLN A 216 -13.93 -10.30 -10.21
N LEU A 217 -14.64 -10.82 -11.21
CA LEU A 217 -15.73 -11.78 -11.02
C LEU A 217 -15.24 -13.19 -10.68
N TRP A 218 -14.12 -13.61 -11.25
CA TRP A 218 -13.46 -14.88 -10.94
C TRP A 218 -13.12 -14.95 -9.44
N HIS A 219 -12.51 -13.89 -8.89
CA HIS A 219 -12.31 -13.77 -7.44
C HIS A 219 -13.63 -13.61 -6.68
N ALA A 220 -14.56 -12.79 -7.18
CA ALA A 220 -15.84 -12.51 -6.50
C ALA A 220 -16.65 -13.78 -6.24
N SER A 221 -16.78 -14.64 -7.26
CA SER A 221 -17.56 -15.87 -7.19
C SER A 221 -16.96 -16.84 -6.16
N ARG A 222 -15.67 -17.20 -6.30
CA ARG A 222 -14.95 -18.11 -5.40
C ARG A 222 -14.97 -17.67 -3.94
N ASP A 223 -14.69 -16.39 -3.67
CA ASP A 223 -14.53 -15.87 -2.32
C ASP A 223 -15.87 -15.70 -1.59
N LYS A 224 -16.95 -15.40 -2.32
CA LYS A 224 -18.27 -15.15 -1.71
C LYS A 224 -19.18 -16.36 -1.69
N TRP A 225 -18.96 -17.39 -2.52
CA TRP A 225 -19.84 -18.57 -2.66
C TRP A 225 -20.36 -19.15 -1.33
N HIS A 226 -19.46 -19.35 -0.36
CA HIS A 226 -19.78 -19.89 0.97
C HIS A 226 -20.74 -19.02 1.81
N LYS A 227 -20.93 -17.73 1.46
CA LYS A 227 -21.86 -16.78 2.09
C LYS A 227 -23.05 -16.40 1.22
N LEU A 228 -23.08 -16.78 -0.06
CA LEU A 228 -24.23 -16.56 -0.92
C LEU A 228 -25.39 -17.46 -0.52
N SER A 229 -26.62 -16.95 -0.59
CA SER A 229 -27.83 -17.75 -0.52
C SER A 229 -27.98 -18.62 -1.76
N GLU A 230 -28.80 -19.67 -1.66
CA GLU A 230 -29.04 -20.57 -2.81
C GLU A 230 -29.65 -19.82 -4.00
N LYS A 231 -30.53 -18.84 -3.76
CA LYS A 231 -31.09 -17.98 -4.81
C LYS A 231 -30.01 -17.24 -5.63
N LYS A 232 -28.94 -16.78 -4.97
CA LYS A 232 -27.81 -16.12 -5.64
C LYS A 232 -26.88 -17.12 -6.32
N ARG A 233 -26.66 -18.29 -5.72
CA ARG A 233 -25.91 -19.40 -6.33
C ARG A 233 -26.58 -19.87 -7.62
N ASP A 234 -27.89 -20.09 -7.59
CA ASP A 234 -28.69 -20.48 -8.75
C ASP A 234 -28.69 -19.41 -9.85
N ALA A 235 -28.71 -18.13 -9.47
CA ALA A 235 -28.56 -17.03 -10.43
C ALA A 235 -27.17 -17.04 -11.11
N LEU A 236 -26.09 -17.29 -10.35
CA LEU A 236 -24.73 -17.44 -10.91
C LEU A 236 -24.57 -18.71 -11.77
N ARG A 237 -25.14 -19.86 -11.35
CA ARG A 237 -25.25 -21.10 -12.14
C ARG A 237 -26.08 -20.91 -13.41
N GLY A 238 -27.05 -19.99 -13.40
CA GLY A 238 -27.88 -19.65 -14.55
C GLY A 238 -27.13 -18.88 -15.65
N ILE A 239 -25.99 -18.29 -15.31
CA ILE A 239 -25.12 -17.51 -16.21
C ILE A 239 -23.70 -18.08 -16.31
N GLY A 240 -23.50 -19.35 -15.91
CA GLY A 240 -22.22 -20.07 -16.06
C GLY A 240 -21.06 -19.58 -15.17
N TRP A 241 -21.34 -18.76 -14.15
CA TRP A 241 -20.34 -18.11 -13.30
C TRP A 241 -20.18 -18.71 -11.90
N GLN A 242 -20.73 -19.90 -11.68
CA GLN A 242 -20.47 -20.67 -10.46
C GLN A 242 -18.98 -21.12 -10.41
N PRO A 243 -18.32 -21.13 -9.23
CA PRO A 243 -16.89 -21.42 -9.15
C PRO A 243 -16.62 -22.93 -9.26
N GLY A 244 -16.11 -23.36 -10.41
CA GLY A 244 -15.87 -24.77 -10.71
C GLY A 244 -17.11 -25.52 -11.23
N PRO A 245 -17.13 -26.86 -11.10
CA PRO A 245 -18.21 -27.69 -11.59
C PRO A 245 -19.55 -27.38 -10.92
N ARG A 246 -20.59 -27.33 -11.76
CA ARG A 246 -21.98 -27.13 -11.32
C ARG A 246 -22.38 -28.19 -10.28
N ASP A 247 -23.05 -27.73 -9.22
CA ASP A 247 -23.52 -28.52 -8.08
C ASP A 247 -22.39 -29.20 -7.25
N LYS A 248 -21.12 -28.89 -7.55
CA LYS A 248 -19.91 -29.30 -6.82
C LYS A 248 -18.91 -28.13 -6.72
N GLU A 249 -19.44 -26.94 -6.50
CA GLU A 249 -18.66 -25.71 -6.58
C GLU A 249 -17.55 -25.61 -5.52
N ARG A 250 -16.43 -25.00 -5.91
CA ARG A 250 -15.19 -24.90 -5.13
C ARG A 250 -15.01 -23.50 -4.55
N ASP A 251 -15.62 -23.27 -3.39
CA ASP A 251 -15.46 -22.01 -2.67
C ASP A 251 -14.04 -21.85 -2.09
N ALA A 252 -13.48 -20.64 -2.15
CA ALA A 252 -12.09 -20.39 -1.73
C ALA A 252 -11.94 -19.96 -0.27
N ARG A 253 -13.04 -19.66 0.44
CA ARG A 253 -13.01 -19.04 1.77
C ARG A 253 -13.90 -19.68 2.85
N GLY A 254 -14.63 -20.74 2.53
CA GLY A 254 -15.47 -21.48 3.48
C GLY A 254 -14.73 -22.58 4.26
N PRO A 255 -15.48 -23.48 4.94
CA PRO A 255 -14.90 -24.43 5.88
C PRO A 255 -13.95 -25.47 5.25
N SER A 256 -14.13 -25.79 3.97
CA SER A 256 -13.42 -26.88 3.26
C SER A 256 -12.50 -26.39 2.13
N LYS A 257 -12.24 -25.08 2.03
CA LYS A 257 -11.38 -24.43 1.01
C LYS A 257 -10.01 -25.09 0.83
N ASP A 258 -9.45 -25.67 1.89
CA ASP A 258 -8.16 -26.36 1.93
C ASP A 258 -8.20 -27.76 1.29
N ARG A 259 -9.39 -28.32 1.03
CA ARG A 259 -9.59 -29.72 0.62
C ARG A 259 -10.63 -29.91 -0.49
N ASN A 260 -11.17 -28.83 -1.05
CA ASN A 260 -12.15 -28.85 -2.14
C ASN A 260 -11.54 -28.62 -3.53
N GLY A 261 -10.22 -28.48 -3.65
CA GLY A 261 -9.53 -28.18 -4.90
C GLY A 261 -9.47 -26.69 -5.29
N SER A 262 -10.08 -25.77 -4.52
CA SER A 262 -10.10 -24.34 -4.88
C SER A 262 -8.71 -23.70 -5.02
N GLY A 263 -7.69 -24.22 -4.34
CA GLY A 263 -6.29 -23.78 -4.51
C GLY A 263 -5.67 -24.18 -5.87
N ILE A 264 -6.15 -25.24 -6.50
CA ILE A 264 -5.75 -25.62 -7.87
C ILE A 264 -6.28 -24.58 -8.86
N ASP A 265 -7.54 -24.14 -8.70
CA ASP A 265 -8.12 -23.06 -9.50
C ASP A 265 -7.29 -21.77 -9.39
N PHE A 266 -6.86 -21.41 -8.17
CA PHE A 266 -6.01 -20.25 -7.92
C PHE A 266 -4.68 -20.32 -8.68
N PHE A 267 -3.91 -21.38 -8.49
CA PHE A 267 -2.62 -21.47 -9.17
C PHE A 267 -2.77 -21.57 -10.69
N PHE A 268 -3.73 -22.37 -11.18
CA PHE A 268 -3.91 -22.58 -12.61
C PHE A 268 -4.36 -21.33 -13.35
N MET A 269 -5.31 -20.56 -12.81
CA MET A 269 -5.78 -19.32 -13.43
C MET A 269 -4.63 -18.32 -13.56
N HIS A 270 -3.84 -18.12 -12.50
CA HIS A 270 -2.70 -17.22 -12.55
C HIS A 270 -1.57 -17.71 -13.46
N ARG A 271 -1.27 -19.02 -13.51
CA ARG A 271 -0.30 -19.60 -14.47
C ARG A 271 -0.76 -19.41 -15.92
N HIS A 272 -2.03 -19.66 -16.22
CA HIS A 272 -2.61 -19.41 -17.54
C HIS A 272 -2.51 -17.92 -17.92
N MET A 273 -2.83 -17.02 -16.98
CA MET A 273 -2.76 -15.58 -17.18
C MET A 273 -1.32 -15.08 -17.38
N LEU A 274 -0.35 -15.61 -16.61
CA LEU A 274 1.09 -15.38 -16.78
C LEU A 274 1.59 -15.85 -18.14
N GLY A 275 1.22 -17.05 -18.58
CA GLY A 275 1.61 -17.58 -19.89
C GLY A 275 1.14 -16.67 -21.03
N LYS A 276 -0.11 -16.20 -20.97
CA LYS A 276 -0.63 -15.22 -21.93
C LYS A 276 0.08 -13.87 -21.83
N ALA A 277 0.27 -13.31 -20.64
CA ALA A 277 0.95 -12.02 -20.46
C ALA A 277 2.40 -12.05 -20.97
N ARG A 278 3.14 -13.13 -20.63
CA ARG A 278 4.53 -13.38 -21.06
C ARG A 278 4.67 -13.57 -22.58
N SER A 279 3.61 -13.92 -23.30
CA SER A 279 3.61 -13.95 -24.76
C SER A 279 3.60 -12.56 -25.42
N MET A 280 3.22 -11.51 -24.67
CA MET A 280 3.12 -10.12 -25.15
C MET A 280 4.24 -9.21 -24.63
N GLN A 281 4.85 -9.53 -23.48
CA GLN A 281 5.95 -8.79 -22.88
C GLN A 281 6.79 -9.71 -22.00
N ASP A 282 8.12 -9.51 -21.93
CA ASP A 282 8.92 -10.18 -20.90
C ASP A 282 8.53 -9.68 -19.50
N LEU A 283 8.14 -10.63 -18.64
CA LEU A 283 7.63 -10.41 -17.29
C LEU A 283 8.33 -11.39 -16.34
N PRO A 284 9.58 -11.11 -15.96
CA PRO A 284 10.37 -11.98 -15.10
C PRO A 284 9.76 -12.07 -13.70
N SER A 285 9.72 -13.28 -13.15
CA SER A 285 9.40 -13.53 -11.75
C SER A 285 10.44 -12.87 -10.84
N TRP A 286 10.01 -12.35 -9.69
CA TRP A 286 10.96 -12.04 -8.62
C TRP A 286 11.74 -13.31 -8.21
N GLN A 287 13.05 -13.16 -8.02
CA GLN A 287 13.91 -14.22 -7.49
C GLN A 287 13.95 -14.23 -5.95
N ALA A 288 13.64 -13.10 -5.31
CA ALA A 288 13.39 -12.98 -3.88
C ALA A 288 12.43 -11.81 -3.61
N PHE A 289 11.81 -11.73 -2.43
CA PHE A 289 11.00 -10.55 -2.11
C PHE A 289 11.89 -9.32 -1.90
N PRO A 290 11.58 -8.15 -2.50
CA PRO A 290 12.37 -6.93 -2.31
C PRO A 290 12.51 -6.58 -0.83
N MET A 291 13.73 -6.25 -0.44
CA MET A 291 14.07 -5.90 0.94
C MET A 291 13.38 -4.59 1.38
N PRO A 292 13.13 -4.40 2.69
CA PRO A 292 12.69 -3.10 3.21
C PRO A 292 13.64 -1.95 2.89
N GLN A 293 13.15 -0.72 3.01
CA GLN A 293 13.94 0.51 2.88
C GLN A 293 15.25 0.42 3.70
N PRO A 294 16.42 0.76 3.13
CA PRO A 294 17.65 0.89 3.90
C PRO A 294 17.58 2.08 4.87
N GLU A 295 18.26 1.97 6.01
CA GLU A 295 18.48 3.10 6.93
C GLU A 295 19.34 4.17 6.26
N LEU A 296 18.89 5.42 6.27
CA LEU A 296 19.55 6.55 5.59
C LEU A 296 21.01 6.76 6.02
N GLU A 297 21.31 6.54 7.31
CA GLU A 297 22.67 6.67 7.84
C GLU A 297 23.60 5.51 7.44
N ARG A 298 23.07 4.38 6.97
CA ARG A 298 23.87 3.21 6.52
C ARG A 298 24.07 3.17 5.01
N ASP A 299 23.03 3.45 4.22
CA ASP A 299 23.13 3.52 2.75
C ASP A 299 22.29 4.69 2.21
N ARG A 300 22.91 5.87 2.20
CA ARG A 300 22.31 7.10 1.67
C ARG A 300 21.96 7.02 0.19
N GLN A 301 22.71 6.25 -0.61
CA GLN A 301 22.44 6.10 -2.03
C GLN A 301 21.29 5.12 -2.28
N GLY A 302 21.24 4.01 -1.53
CA GLY A 302 20.13 3.07 -1.52
C GLY A 302 18.83 3.73 -1.08
N PHE A 303 18.87 4.57 -0.04
CA PHE A 303 17.73 5.39 0.37
C PHE A 303 17.23 6.28 -0.78
N ALA A 304 18.13 6.97 -1.48
CA ALA A 304 17.77 7.80 -2.63
C ALA A 304 17.13 6.99 -3.78
N ARG A 305 17.70 5.81 -4.12
CA ARG A 305 17.14 4.90 -5.14
C ARG A 305 15.78 4.32 -4.74
N TYR A 306 15.59 4.06 -3.45
CA TYR A 306 14.33 3.55 -2.89
C TYR A 306 13.20 4.57 -3.02
N PHE A 307 13.43 5.83 -2.64
CA PHE A 307 12.42 6.90 -2.77
C PHE A 307 12.20 7.37 -4.22
N ASP A 308 13.11 7.05 -5.14
CA ASP A 308 12.87 7.17 -6.60
C ASP A 308 12.18 5.92 -7.20
N ASN A 309 11.88 4.90 -6.40
CA ASN A 309 11.30 3.62 -6.84
C ASN A 309 12.01 3.04 -8.08
N HIS A 310 13.34 3.09 -8.10
CA HIS A 310 14.12 3.05 -9.35
C HIS A 310 13.88 1.84 -10.27
N ASP A 311 13.47 0.71 -9.70
CA ASP A 311 13.22 -0.60 -10.32
C ASP A 311 11.73 -0.99 -10.36
N GLY A 312 10.85 -0.11 -9.85
CA GLY A 312 9.41 -0.34 -9.69
C GLY A 312 9.01 -1.15 -8.46
N ASP A 313 9.98 -1.64 -7.66
CA ASP A 313 9.77 -2.65 -6.62
C ASP A 313 9.86 -2.12 -5.18
N ALA A 314 10.11 -0.83 -4.98
CA ALA A 314 10.10 -0.21 -3.65
C ALA A 314 8.67 -0.09 -3.10
N LEU A 315 8.50 -0.19 -1.78
CA LEU A 315 7.17 -0.16 -1.15
C LEU A 315 6.59 1.27 -1.23
N PRO A 316 5.40 1.47 -1.81
CA PRO A 316 4.77 2.78 -1.79
C PRO A 316 4.42 3.20 -0.35
N PRO A 317 4.43 4.51 -0.06
CA PRO A 317 4.06 5.05 1.24
C PRO A 317 2.71 4.56 1.78
N THR A 318 2.58 4.57 3.10
CA THR A 318 1.34 4.37 3.85
C THR A 318 0.35 5.51 3.57
N TRP A 319 -0.95 5.27 3.79
CA TRP A 319 -1.99 6.30 3.67
C TRP A 319 -2.99 6.22 4.82
N LEU A 320 -3.76 7.30 4.99
CA LEU A 320 -4.82 7.39 5.98
C LEU A 320 -6.17 7.00 5.38
N THR A 321 -7.02 6.40 6.19
CA THR A 321 -8.43 6.14 5.86
C THR A 321 -9.31 6.80 6.90
N GLU A 322 -9.98 7.89 6.52
CA GLU A 322 -10.86 8.64 7.40
C GLU A 322 -11.97 7.72 7.96
N GLY A 323 -12.08 7.67 9.29
CA GLY A 323 -13.07 6.82 9.99
C GLY A 323 -12.71 5.33 10.10
N ASP A 324 -11.52 4.89 9.67
CA ASP A 324 -11.07 3.50 9.80
C ASP A 324 -9.60 3.42 10.30
N ASP A 325 -9.42 3.64 11.59
CA ASP A 325 -8.11 3.55 12.28
C ASP A 325 -7.56 2.11 12.28
N GLU A 326 -8.42 1.08 12.26
CA GLU A 326 -8.01 -0.32 12.22
C GLU A 326 -7.37 -0.66 10.87
N TYR A 327 -8.03 -0.29 9.76
CA TYR A 327 -7.46 -0.45 8.42
C TYR A 327 -6.23 0.43 8.20
N THR A 328 -6.26 1.69 8.67
CA THR A 328 -5.08 2.59 8.64
C THR A 328 -3.88 1.95 9.34
N LYS A 329 -4.09 1.41 10.55
CA LYS A 329 -3.03 0.71 11.29
C LYS A 329 -2.57 -0.55 10.55
N TRP A 330 -3.48 -1.35 10.00
CA TRP A 330 -3.13 -2.57 9.28
C TRP A 330 -2.30 -2.29 8.01
N VAL A 331 -2.65 -1.26 7.24
CA VAL A 331 -1.86 -0.83 6.06
C VAL A 331 -0.47 -0.35 6.46
N SER A 332 -0.32 0.29 7.63
CA SER A 332 0.99 0.64 8.17
C SER A 332 1.79 -0.60 8.59
N ASP A 333 1.20 -1.45 9.44
CA ASP A 333 1.83 -2.66 9.97
C ASP A 333 2.26 -3.63 8.84
N ILE A 334 1.46 -3.82 7.78
CA ILE A 334 1.80 -4.73 6.68
C ILE A 334 2.99 -4.24 5.83
N LYS A 335 3.22 -2.93 5.77
CA LYS A 335 4.34 -2.30 5.06
C LYS A 335 5.61 -2.19 5.90
N ALA A 336 5.52 -2.36 7.23
CA ALA A 336 6.66 -2.30 8.15
C ALA A 336 7.80 -3.29 7.78
N ALA A 337 9.02 -2.97 8.23
CA ALA A 337 10.20 -3.81 8.02
C ALA A 337 10.16 -5.07 8.89
N GLU A 338 9.64 -4.95 10.12
CA GLU A 338 9.43 -6.05 11.05
C GLU A 338 8.53 -7.12 10.41
N THR A 339 7.46 -6.72 9.73
CA THR A 339 6.53 -7.62 9.04
C THR A 339 7.16 -8.34 7.85
N TYR A 340 8.15 -7.74 7.18
CA TYR A 340 8.94 -8.46 6.19
C TYR A 340 9.66 -9.65 6.83
N HIS A 341 10.38 -9.40 7.92
CA HIS A 341 11.17 -10.41 8.61
C HIS A 341 10.32 -11.45 9.35
N SER A 342 9.13 -11.09 9.86
CA SER A 342 8.25 -12.02 10.59
C SER A 342 7.30 -12.82 9.71
N ASN A 343 6.99 -12.35 8.50
CA ASN A 343 5.98 -12.97 7.62
C ASN A 343 6.51 -13.27 6.22
N PHE A 344 6.91 -12.24 5.46
CA PHE A 344 7.31 -12.42 4.05
C PHE A 344 8.54 -13.32 3.91
N GLN A 345 9.56 -13.12 4.74
CA GLN A 345 10.77 -13.96 4.78
C GLN A 345 10.47 -15.39 5.27
N VAL A 346 9.44 -15.57 6.11
CA VAL A 346 8.99 -16.91 6.55
C VAL A 346 8.28 -17.64 5.42
N TRP A 347 7.36 -16.99 4.71
CA TRP A 347 6.71 -17.56 3.53
C TRP A 347 7.70 -17.86 2.40
N GLU A 348 8.69 -16.98 2.19
CA GLU A 348 9.76 -17.23 1.21
C GLU A 348 10.60 -18.46 1.55
N SER A 349 10.86 -18.71 2.84
CA SER A 349 11.53 -19.92 3.30
C SER A 349 10.63 -21.16 3.18
N GLN A 350 9.39 -21.10 3.66
CA GLN A 350 8.46 -22.23 3.70
C GLN A 350 8.11 -22.73 2.29
N TYR A 351 7.81 -21.81 1.37
CA TYR A 351 7.43 -22.15 0.00
C TYR A 351 8.62 -22.49 -0.90
N ARG A 352 9.80 -22.67 -0.31
CA ARG A 352 11.01 -23.25 -0.93
C ARG A 352 11.57 -24.45 -0.16
N ASP A 353 11.05 -24.79 1.02
CA ASP A 353 11.48 -25.95 1.79
C ASP A 353 10.79 -27.24 1.27
N PRO A 354 11.55 -28.20 0.69
CA PRO A 354 10.97 -29.44 0.22
C PRO A 354 10.30 -30.27 1.33
N ARG A 355 10.70 -30.11 2.60
CA ARG A 355 10.05 -30.79 3.75
C ARG A 355 8.75 -30.12 4.19
N TYR A 356 8.54 -28.86 3.80
CA TYR A 356 7.28 -28.17 4.02
C TYR A 356 6.31 -28.54 2.90
N LEU A 357 6.70 -28.28 1.65
CA LEU A 357 5.87 -28.45 0.46
C LEU A 357 5.40 -29.89 0.23
N ALA A 358 6.24 -30.90 0.49
CA ALA A 358 5.87 -32.30 0.29
C ALA A 358 4.73 -32.79 1.21
N LYS A 359 4.30 -32.00 2.21
CA LYS A 359 3.17 -32.34 3.08
C LYS A 359 1.81 -31.89 2.54
N LEU A 360 1.81 -31.05 1.50
CA LEU A 360 0.63 -30.38 0.98
C LEU A 360 0.25 -30.97 -0.38
N SER A 361 -1.04 -31.23 -0.59
CA SER A 361 -1.59 -31.32 -1.95
C SER A 361 -1.51 -29.95 -2.66
N LEU A 362 -1.68 -29.95 -3.98
CA LEU A 362 -1.67 -28.73 -4.77
C LEU A 362 -2.84 -27.80 -4.40
N GLY A 363 -4.01 -28.36 -4.06
CA GLY A 363 -5.15 -27.60 -3.53
C GLY A 363 -4.89 -27.00 -2.14
N GLN A 364 -4.26 -27.75 -1.23
CA GLN A 364 -3.85 -27.23 0.08
C GLN A 364 -2.84 -26.09 -0.07
N PHE A 365 -1.81 -26.29 -0.88
CA PHE A 365 -0.76 -25.29 -1.09
C PHE A 365 -1.32 -24.00 -1.73
N GLY A 366 -2.19 -24.12 -2.73
CA GLY A 366 -2.84 -22.98 -3.37
C GLY A 366 -3.74 -22.20 -2.41
N SER A 367 -4.53 -22.89 -1.60
CA SER A 367 -5.39 -22.26 -0.59
C SER A 367 -4.58 -21.55 0.50
N GLU A 368 -3.46 -22.14 0.94
CA GLU A 368 -2.57 -21.53 1.93
C GLU A 368 -1.88 -20.26 1.39
N VAL A 369 -1.38 -20.31 0.15
CA VAL A 369 -0.77 -19.15 -0.52
C VAL A 369 -1.78 -18.04 -0.76
N GLU A 370 -2.97 -18.35 -1.27
CA GLU A 370 -4.02 -17.36 -1.55
C GLU A 370 -4.47 -16.61 -0.29
N LEU A 371 -4.64 -17.32 0.82
CA LEU A 371 -5.23 -16.77 2.06
C LEU A 371 -4.20 -16.21 3.04
N GLY A 372 -2.92 -16.56 2.88
CA GLY A 372 -1.81 -16.06 3.69
C GLY A 372 -1.01 -14.98 2.99
N LEU A 373 -0.34 -15.34 1.90
CA LEU A 373 0.70 -14.53 1.25
C LEU A 373 0.13 -13.61 0.16
N HIS A 374 -0.76 -14.11 -0.69
CA HIS A 374 -1.26 -13.40 -1.88
C HIS A 374 -1.94 -12.06 -1.53
N ASP A 375 -2.98 -12.10 -0.69
CA ASP A 375 -3.71 -10.89 -0.27
C ASP A 375 -2.76 -9.87 0.39
N TRP A 376 -1.68 -10.35 1.01
CA TRP A 376 -0.65 -9.52 1.67
C TRP A 376 0.36 -8.91 0.68
N LEU A 377 0.73 -9.62 -0.40
CA LEU A 377 1.58 -9.07 -1.48
C LEU A 377 0.91 -7.88 -2.16
N HIS A 378 -0.38 -8.02 -2.52
CA HIS A 378 -1.17 -6.94 -3.12
C HIS A 378 -1.15 -5.69 -2.23
N MET A 379 -1.52 -5.81 -0.95
CA MET A 379 -1.66 -4.64 -0.07
C MET A 379 -0.31 -4.07 0.42
N ARG A 380 0.75 -4.88 0.48
CA ARG A 380 2.10 -4.39 0.81
C ARG A 380 2.68 -3.52 -0.31
N TRP A 381 2.51 -3.90 -1.57
CA TRP A 381 2.97 -3.13 -2.72
C TRP A 381 1.95 -2.17 -3.33
N ALA A 382 0.69 -2.17 -2.87
CA ALA A 382 -0.29 -1.15 -3.24
C ALA A 382 0.21 0.26 -2.89
N SER A 383 0.11 1.19 -3.84
CA SER A 383 -0.07 2.61 -3.56
C SER A 383 -1.54 2.90 -3.24
N VAL A 384 -1.84 4.11 -2.76
CA VAL A 384 -3.23 4.52 -2.53
C VAL A 384 -4.01 4.49 -3.85
N ALA A 385 -5.25 3.96 -3.84
CA ALA A 385 -6.12 4.06 -5.01
C ALA A 385 -6.43 5.53 -5.32
N ARG A 386 -6.63 5.86 -6.60
CA ARG A 386 -6.94 7.22 -7.07
C ARG A 386 -8.09 7.20 -8.07
N ASP A 387 -8.86 8.27 -8.18
CA ASP A 387 -9.83 8.40 -9.29
C ASP A 387 -9.06 8.73 -10.59
N PRO A 388 -9.15 7.89 -11.65
CA PRO A 388 -8.41 8.08 -12.88
C PRO A 388 -8.69 9.38 -13.62
N SER A 389 -9.79 10.07 -13.30
CA SER A 389 -10.18 11.31 -13.97
C SER A 389 -9.43 12.55 -13.47
N ASN A 390 -8.85 12.48 -12.26
CA ASN A 390 -8.30 13.66 -11.58
C ASN A 390 -7.15 13.39 -10.58
N ASP A 391 -6.66 12.14 -10.47
CA ASP A 391 -5.56 11.71 -9.58
C ASP A 391 -5.81 11.92 -8.07
N ILE A 392 -7.03 12.27 -7.66
CA ILE A 392 -7.41 12.45 -6.26
C ILE A 392 -7.37 11.08 -5.54
N PRO A 393 -6.71 10.97 -4.37
CA PRO A 393 -6.70 9.75 -3.59
C PRO A 393 -8.11 9.32 -3.15
N VAL A 394 -8.39 8.03 -3.25
CA VAL A 394 -9.62 7.37 -2.79
C VAL A 394 -9.21 6.20 -1.89
N PRO A 395 -8.91 6.42 -0.59
CA PRO A 395 -8.34 5.38 0.30
C PRO A 395 -9.14 4.07 0.38
N MET A 396 -10.47 4.14 0.19
CA MET A 396 -11.39 3.00 0.18
C MET A 396 -11.60 2.36 -1.21
N ALA A 397 -10.84 2.82 -2.20
CA ALA A 397 -10.91 2.43 -3.60
C ALA A 397 -12.31 2.57 -4.22
N ARG A 398 -12.49 1.93 -5.37
CA ARG A 398 -13.73 1.91 -6.15
C ARG A 398 -14.80 1.02 -5.48
N ASP A 399 -16.05 1.48 -5.52
CA ASP A 399 -17.23 0.65 -5.27
C ASP A 399 -17.25 -0.54 -6.25
N GLN A 400 -17.26 -1.77 -5.74
CA GLN A 400 -17.17 -3.00 -6.56
C GLN A 400 -18.22 -3.12 -7.67
N ALA A 401 -19.33 -2.38 -7.61
CA ALA A 401 -20.39 -2.32 -8.63
C ALA A 401 -20.45 -0.98 -9.41
N ASP A 402 -19.56 0.00 -9.13
CA ASP A 402 -19.35 1.18 -9.97
C ASP A 402 -18.55 0.79 -11.22
N PHE A 403 -19.28 0.61 -12.32
CA PHE A 403 -18.74 0.32 -13.64
C PHE A 403 -18.66 1.56 -14.54
N ALA A 404 -18.53 2.77 -13.98
CA ALA A 404 -18.31 3.97 -14.76
C ALA A 404 -17.02 3.89 -15.59
N ALA A 405 -17.06 4.45 -16.80
CA ALA A 405 -15.98 4.35 -17.79
C ALA A 405 -14.59 4.78 -17.26
N ARG A 406 -14.54 5.78 -16.36
CA ARG A 406 -13.30 6.27 -15.76
C ARG A 406 -12.45 5.17 -15.11
N TRP A 407 -13.08 4.17 -14.49
CA TRP A 407 -12.37 3.09 -13.80
C TRP A 407 -11.68 2.11 -14.75
N TYR A 408 -12.03 2.08 -16.03
CA TYR A 408 -11.38 1.22 -17.02
C TYR A 408 -10.07 1.82 -17.55
N ALA A 409 -9.84 3.12 -17.33
CA ALA A 409 -8.64 3.83 -17.79
C ALA A 409 -7.34 3.20 -17.22
N PRO A 410 -6.21 3.26 -17.95
CA PRO A 410 -4.96 2.60 -17.55
C PRO A 410 -4.38 3.11 -16.22
N GLU A 411 -4.74 4.31 -15.80
CA GLU A 411 -4.36 4.89 -14.50
C GLU A 411 -5.00 4.18 -13.30
N ASN A 412 -6.03 3.35 -13.52
CA ASN A 412 -6.53 2.43 -12.49
C ASN A 412 -5.75 1.10 -12.54
N ASP A 413 -4.65 1.06 -11.78
CA ASP A 413 -3.75 -0.07 -11.55
C ASP A 413 -3.61 -0.43 -10.05
N PHE A 414 -4.65 -0.12 -9.26
CA PHE A 414 -4.66 -0.36 -7.82
C PHE A 414 -4.62 -1.86 -7.48
N LEU A 415 -3.54 -2.30 -6.80
CA LEU A 415 -3.36 -3.69 -6.37
C LEU A 415 -4.44 -4.19 -5.40
N GLY A 416 -5.11 -3.32 -4.65
CA GLY A 416 -6.14 -3.72 -3.68
C GLY A 416 -7.54 -4.06 -4.25
N ASP A 417 -7.74 -4.03 -5.57
CA ASP A 417 -8.98 -4.45 -6.24
C ASP A 417 -8.64 -5.40 -7.42
N PRO A 418 -9.16 -6.64 -7.49
CA PRO A 418 -8.92 -7.52 -8.64
C PRO A 418 -9.39 -6.91 -9.98
N PHE A 419 -10.27 -5.91 -9.99
CA PHE A 419 -10.63 -5.17 -11.20
C PHE A 419 -9.46 -4.35 -11.81
N SER A 420 -8.41 -4.08 -11.05
CA SER A 420 -7.25 -3.29 -11.52
C SER A 420 -5.88 -3.83 -11.14
N SER A 421 -5.76 -4.76 -10.19
CA SER A 421 -4.47 -5.25 -9.72
C SER A 421 -3.56 -5.82 -10.82
N HIS A 422 -4.12 -6.55 -11.79
CA HIS A 422 -3.39 -7.11 -12.94
C HIS A 422 -2.79 -6.05 -13.88
N VAL A 423 -3.25 -4.79 -13.83
CA VAL A 423 -2.67 -3.69 -14.63
C VAL A 423 -1.36 -3.19 -14.04
N ASN A 424 -1.12 -3.42 -12.74
CA ASN A 424 0.09 -3.01 -12.06
C ASN A 424 1.30 -3.86 -12.49
N PRO A 425 2.47 -3.30 -12.84
CA PRO A 425 3.64 -4.09 -13.18
C PRO A 425 4.11 -5.05 -12.08
N VAL A 426 3.96 -4.67 -10.81
CA VAL A 426 4.41 -5.47 -9.65
C VAL A 426 3.60 -6.76 -9.49
N PHE A 427 2.33 -6.77 -9.93
CA PHE A 427 1.47 -7.95 -9.98
C PHE A 427 2.19 -9.14 -10.64
N TRP A 428 2.75 -8.91 -11.83
CA TRP A 428 3.38 -9.96 -12.64
C TRP A 428 4.65 -10.51 -12.00
N ARG A 429 5.36 -9.69 -11.22
CA ARG A 429 6.60 -10.07 -10.53
C ARG A 429 6.34 -11.02 -9.38
N PHE A 430 5.36 -10.72 -8.53
CA PHE A 430 5.01 -11.58 -7.40
C PHE A 430 4.10 -12.75 -7.80
N HIS A 431 3.22 -12.61 -8.79
CA HIS A 431 2.51 -13.78 -9.33
C HIS A 431 3.46 -14.73 -10.05
N GLY A 432 4.47 -14.23 -10.78
CA GLY A 432 5.57 -15.05 -11.28
C GLY A 432 6.34 -15.74 -10.17
N TRP A 433 6.66 -15.03 -9.08
CA TRP A 433 7.28 -15.64 -7.90
C TRP A 433 6.42 -16.77 -7.31
N ILE A 434 5.10 -16.60 -7.23
CA ILE A 434 4.16 -17.63 -6.74
C ILE A 434 4.14 -18.83 -7.68
N ASP A 435 4.03 -18.59 -8.99
CA ASP A 435 4.00 -19.62 -10.03
C ASP A 435 5.27 -20.50 -10.02
N ASP A 436 6.44 -19.90 -9.80
CA ASP A 436 7.70 -20.65 -9.68
C ASP A 436 7.72 -21.60 -8.47
N ARG A 437 6.97 -21.30 -7.39
CA ARG A 437 6.89 -22.19 -6.20
C ARG A 437 6.11 -23.48 -6.48
N ILE A 438 5.26 -23.50 -7.50
CA ILE A 438 4.58 -24.73 -7.94
C ILE A 438 5.62 -25.75 -8.45
N GLU A 439 6.69 -25.28 -9.08
CA GLU A 439 7.80 -26.15 -9.50
C GLU A 439 8.69 -26.56 -8.31
N ASP A 440 8.81 -25.74 -7.27
CA ASP A 440 9.41 -26.16 -5.99
C ASP A 440 8.57 -27.25 -5.30
N TRP A 441 7.24 -27.13 -5.34
CA TRP A 441 6.30 -28.14 -4.82
C TRP A 441 6.40 -29.46 -5.60
N PHE A 442 6.46 -29.40 -6.94
CA PHE A 442 6.68 -30.59 -7.76
C PHE A 442 8.01 -31.28 -7.42
N ARG A 443 9.12 -30.50 -7.32
CA ARG A 443 10.43 -31.03 -6.91
C ARG A 443 10.41 -31.62 -5.49
N ALA A 444 9.59 -31.08 -4.59
CA ALA A 444 9.40 -31.61 -3.25
C ALA A 444 8.71 -32.97 -3.28
N HIS A 445 7.64 -33.12 -4.06
CA HIS A 445 6.96 -34.41 -4.23
C HIS A 445 7.81 -35.43 -4.96
N GLU A 446 8.52 -35.08 -6.04
CA GLU A 446 9.47 -36.01 -6.68
C GLU A 446 10.61 -36.47 -5.73
N ARG A 447 10.94 -35.68 -4.71
CA ARG A 447 11.95 -36.04 -3.70
C ARG A 447 11.43 -37.00 -2.63
N PHE A 448 10.18 -36.83 -2.17
CA PHE A 448 9.64 -37.57 -1.02
C PHE A 448 8.58 -38.62 -1.40
N HIS A 449 7.97 -38.49 -2.57
CA HIS A 449 6.87 -39.27 -3.13
C HIS A 449 7.12 -39.52 -4.65
N PRO A 450 8.26 -40.10 -5.03
CA PRO A 450 8.72 -40.16 -6.43
C PRO A 450 7.71 -40.86 -7.34
N GLY A 451 7.29 -40.17 -8.41
CA GLY A 451 6.31 -40.68 -9.38
C GLY A 451 4.85 -40.58 -8.93
N GLU A 452 4.55 -40.10 -7.71
CA GLU A 452 3.16 -39.88 -7.26
C GLU A 452 2.55 -38.58 -7.83
N VAL A 453 3.35 -37.73 -8.50
CA VAL A 453 2.89 -36.55 -9.25
C VAL A 453 3.42 -36.63 -10.67
N SER A 454 2.51 -36.68 -11.65
CA SER A 454 2.86 -36.71 -13.08
C SER A 454 2.53 -35.38 -13.74
N ARG A 455 3.39 -34.91 -14.66
CA ARG A 455 3.13 -33.73 -15.48
C ARG A 455 2.10 -34.02 -16.58
N LEU A 456 1.30 -33.02 -16.91
CA LEU A 456 0.25 -33.05 -17.92
C LEU A 456 0.15 -31.66 -18.58
N GLU A 457 -0.29 -31.56 -19.83
CA GLU A 457 -0.72 -30.28 -20.40
C GLU A 457 -2.25 -30.16 -20.27
N VAL A 458 -2.72 -29.07 -19.67
CA VAL A 458 -4.15 -28.79 -19.49
C VAL A 458 -4.42 -27.41 -20.11
N ASN A 459 -5.34 -27.32 -21.08
CA ASN A 459 -5.66 -26.08 -21.81
C ASN A 459 -4.42 -25.31 -22.34
N GLY A 460 -3.40 -26.03 -22.83
CA GLY A 460 -2.14 -25.43 -23.31
C GLY A 460 -1.19 -24.95 -22.20
N VAL A 461 -1.47 -25.26 -20.94
CA VAL A 461 -0.67 -24.87 -19.77
C VAL A 461 0.09 -26.10 -19.23
N PRO A 462 1.41 -26.01 -19.02
CA PRO A 462 2.19 -27.03 -18.32
C PRO A 462 1.71 -27.20 -16.87
N TRP A 463 1.16 -28.37 -16.57
CA TRP A 463 0.44 -28.67 -15.33
C TRP A 463 0.71 -30.11 -14.85
N PHE A 464 -0.20 -30.65 -14.02
CA PHE A 464 -0.09 -31.96 -13.40
C PHE A 464 -1.39 -32.76 -13.56
N ALA A 465 -1.25 -34.08 -13.66
CA ALA A 465 -2.37 -35.02 -13.71
C ALA A 465 -3.02 -35.17 -12.30
N PRO A 466 -4.33 -35.50 -12.24
CA PRO A 466 -5.00 -35.76 -10.97
C PRO A 466 -4.39 -37.00 -10.28
N GLY A 467 -4.40 -37.01 -8.95
CA GLY A 467 -3.82 -38.09 -8.18
C GLY A 467 -3.83 -37.81 -6.68
N ARG A 468 -2.96 -38.48 -5.92
CA ARG A 468 -2.91 -38.34 -4.45
C ARG A 468 -2.68 -36.89 -3.99
N TRP A 469 -1.92 -36.12 -4.76
CA TRP A 469 -1.49 -34.77 -4.41
C TRP A 469 -2.10 -33.67 -5.30
N VAL A 470 -2.99 -34.04 -6.23
CA VAL A 470 -3.67 -33.13 -7.16
C VAL A 470 -5.14 -33.53 -7.21
N GLU A 471 -5.99 -32.80 -6.49
CA GLU A 471 -7.35 -33.22 -6.16
C GLU A 471 -8.33 -33.21 -7.33
N VAL A 472 -8.09 -32.38 -8.35
CA VAL A 472 -8.97 -32.19 -9.51
C VAL A 472 -8.17 -32.02 -10.81
N ASP A 473 -8.77 -32.41 -11.93
CA ASP A 473 -8.23 -32.29 -13.30
C ASP A 473 -8.92 -31.20 -14.14
N ASP A 474 -9.94 -30.55 -13.58
CA ASP A 474 -10.80 -29.56 -14.23
C ASP A 474 -10.62 -28.14 -13.63
N PRO A 475 -9.43 -27.51 -13.69
CA PRO A 475 -9.22 -26.19 -13.09
C PRO A 475 -10.09 -25.10 -13.74
N TRP A 476 -10.65 -24.22 -12.91
CA TRP A 476 -11.68 -23.27 -13.30
C TRP A 476 -11.12 -21.95 -13.83
N LEU A 477 -11.29 -21.73 -15.14
CA LEU A 477 -11.05 -20.45 -15.83
C LEU A 477 -12.36 -19.67 -16.08
N GLY A 478 -13.36 -19.81 -15.21
CA GLY A 478 -14.68 -19.23 -15.46
C GLY A 478 -15.47 -19.99 -16.54
N PRO A 479 -16.38 -19.31 -17.26
CA PRO A 479 -17.25 -19.93 -18.25
C PRO A 479 -16.52 -20.68 -19.38
N ASP A 480 -15.30 -20.26 -19.74
CA ASP A 480 -14.46 -20.93 -20.75
C ASP A 480 -14.20 -22.43 -20.44
N THR A 481 -14.37 -22.85 -19.19
CA THR A 481 -14.13 -24.24 -18.74
C THR A 481 -15.35 -24.90 -18.10
N HIS A 482 -16.23 -24.13 -17.43
CA HIS A 482 -17.37 -24.66 -16.66
C HIS A 482 -18.68 -23.87 -16.91
N GLY A 483 -18.75 -23.12 -18.01
CA GLY A 483 -19.96 -22.47 -18.47
C GLY A 483 -21.04 -23.48 -18.89
N CYS A 484 -22.27 -23.00 -19.02
CA CYS A 484 -23.41 -23.82 -19.44
C CYS A 484 -23.83 -23.55 -20.89
N SER A 485 -23.31 -22.49 -21.53
CA SER A 485 -23.77 -22.02 -22.83
C SER A 485 -22.86 -22.41 -23.99
N THR A 486 -23.39 -23.19 -24.94
CA THR A 486 -22.78 -23.38 -26.27
C THR A 486 -23.15 -22.26 -27.25
N VAL A 487 -23.81 -21.18 -26.79
CA VAL A 487 -24.24 -20.07 -27.64
C VAL A 487 -23.07 -19.08 -27.81
N PRO A 488 -22.64 -18.77 -29.04
CA PRO A 488 -21.63 -17.74 -29.28
C PRO A 488 -22.08 -16.39 -28.72
N GLY A 489 -21.17 -15.72 -28.02
CA GLY A 489 -21.33 -14.35 -27.55
C GLY A 489 -21.27 -13.33 -28.70
N LEU A 490 -21.42 -12.05 -28.36
CA LEU A 490 -21.31 -10.95 -29.32
C LEU A 490 -19.90 -10.80 -29.92
N GLN A 491 -18.89 -11.44 -29.32
CA GLN A 491 -17.53 -11.54 -29.86
C GLN A 491 -17.24 -12.94 -30.42
N ILE A 492 -16.58 -12.97 -31.58
CA ILE A 492 -16.21 -14.21 -32.28
C ILE A 492 -15.27 -15.04 -31.40
N GLY A 493 -15.68 -16.28 -31.08
CA GLY A 493 -14.87 -17.24 -30.32
C GLY A 493 -15.06 -17.21 -28.80
N ARG A 494 -15.99 -16.42 -28.26
CA ARG A 494 -16.36 -16.40 -26.84
C ARG A 494 -17.81 -16.83 -26.61
N SER A 495 -18.15 -17.27 -25.39
CA SER A 495 -19.55 -17.52 -25.00
C SER A 495 -20.24 -16.21 -24.56
N VAL A 496 -21.58 -16.22 -24.54
CA VAL A 496 -22.41 -15.12 -23.98
C VAL A 496 -22.08 -14.82 -22.50
N GLU A 497 -21.56 -15.81 -21.78
CA GLU A 497 -21.25 -15.72 -20.35
C GLU A 497 -20.01 -14.83 -20.09
N MET A 498 -19.13 -14.72 -21.08
CA MET A 498 -17.96 -13.82 -21.08
C MET A 498 -18.28 -12.39 -21.56
N ASP A 499 -19.55 -12.06 -21.82
CA ASP A 499 -19.94 -10.69 -22.19
C ASP A 499 -19.79 -9.72 -20.99
N PRO A 500 -19.26 -8.50 -21.19
CA PRO A 500 -19.13 -7.51 -20.13
C PRO A 500 -20.40 -7.17 -19.35
N GLU A 501 -21.59 -7.14 -19.97
CA GLU A 501 -22.84 -6.91 -19.24
C GLU A 501 -23.28 -8.14 -18.43
N THR A 502 -23.03 -9.35 -18.93
CA THR A 502 -23.23 -10.60 -18.15
C THR A 502 -22.35 -10.60 -16.90
N MET A 503 -21.08 -10.22 -17.03
CA MET A 503 -20.16 -10.15 -15.88
C MET A 503 -20.55 -9.04 -14.89
N LYS A 504 -20.99 -7.86 -15.36
CA LYS A 504 -21.54 -6.81 -14.49
C LYS A 504 -22.79 -7.26 -13.74
N LEU A 505 -23.67 -8.04 -14.38
CA LEU A 505 -24.84 -8.64 -13.73
C LEU A 505 -24.42 -9.65 -12.64
N ALA A 506 -23.48 -10.55 -12.93
CA ALA A 506 -22.95 -11.52 -11.97
C ALA A 506 -22.31 -10.84 -10.74
N LEU A 507 -21.54 -9.76 -10.95
CA LEU A 507 -20.98 -8.94 -9.88
C LEU A 507 -22.09 -8.28 -9.04
N ARG A 508 -23.13 -7.71 -9.67
CA ARG A 508 -24.30 -7.14 -8.96
C ARG A 508 -25.03 -8.19 -8.11
N ILE A 509 -25.25 -9.40 -8.62
CA ILE A 509 -25.85 -10.53 -7.88
C ILE A 509 -24.97 -10.90 -6.66
N THR A 510 -23.65 -10.93 -6.85
CA THR A 510 -22.68 -11.30 -5.81
C THR A 510 -22.60 -10.26 -4.69
N PHE A 511 -22.68 -8.97 -5.02
CA PHE A 511 -22.43 -7.87 -4.08
C PHE A 511 -23.66 -7.13 -3.53
N GLY A 512 -24.80 -7.10 -4.22
CA GLY A 512 -25.99 -6.40 -3.74
C GLY A 512 -26.78 -7.20 -2.70
N ASP A 513 -27.65 -6.53 -1.93
CA ASP A 513 -28.44 -7.19 -0.87
C ASP A 513 -29.58 -8.05 -1.43
N GLU A 514 -30.15 -8.93 -0.59
CA GLU A 514 -31.21 -9.86 -0.99
C GLU A 514 -32.54 -9.15 -1.30
N ASP A 515 -32.95 -8.21 -0.43
CA ASP A 515 -34.14 -7.38 -0.61
C ASP A 515 -33.97 -6.45 -1.82
N ASN A 516 -32.75 -5.90 -1.97
CA ASN A 516 -32.34 -5.15 -3.14
C ASN A 516 -32.20 -6.02 -4.41
N MET A 517 -32.52 -7.32 -4.44
CA MET A 517 -32.58 -8.04 -5.73
C MET A 517 -33.76 -7.59 -6.61
N ALA A 518 -34.83 -7.03 -6.02
CA ALA A 518 -35.88 -6.34 -6.77
C ALA A 518 -35.47 -4.91 -7.16
N ASP A 519 -34.73 -4.22 -6.30
CA ASP A 519 -34.29 -2.83 -6.46
C ASP A 519 -32.83 -2.65 -6.92
N LEU A 520 -32.15 -3.71 -7.39
CA LEU A 520 -30.80 -3.64 -8.01
C LEU A 520 -30.84 -2.93 -9.37
N PHE A 521 -32.04 -2.54 -9.81
CA PHE A 521 -32.29 -1.47 -10.76
C PHE A 521 -31.86 -0.07 -10.26
N ARG A 522 -31.54 0.16 -8.96
CA ARG A 522 -31.27 1.49 -8.33
C ARG A 522 -30.33 1.50 -7.06
N LYS A 523 -28.99 1.46 -7.24
CA LYS A 523 -27.87 2.11 -6.46
C LYS A 523 -27.67 1.86 -4.91
N VAL A 524 -26.58 1.21 -4.42
CA VAL A 524 -25.19 1.72 -4.03
C VAL A 524 -25.12 2.45 -2.66
N PRO A 525 -24.16 2.25 -1.67
CA PRO A 525 -22.70 1.94 -1.76
C PRO A 525 -22.12 0.85 -0.76
N GLN A 526 -20.91 1.01 -0.15
CA GLN A 526 -19.90 -0.09 -0.04
C GLN A 526 -18.66 0.00 0.93
N ARG A 527 -17.74 -1.02 0.85
CA ARG A 527 -16.34 -1.12 1.38
C ARG A 527 -15.38 -1.86 0.38
N PRO A 528 -14.04 -1.66 0.38
CA PRO A 528 -13.06 -2.32 -0.54
C PRO A 528 -12.94 -3.85 -0.42
N TRP A 529 -12.17 -4.53 -1.30
CA TRP A 529 -12.16 -6.01 -1.47
C TRP A 529 -11.22 -6.80 -0.54
N TYR A 530 -9.89 -6.70 -0.67
CA TYR A 530 -8.95 -7.57 0.08
C TYR A 530 -8.91 -7.26 1.60
N ALA A 531 -9.38 -6.10 2.04
CA ALA A 531 -9.54 -5.76 3.45
C ALA A 531 -10.74 -6.45 4.14
N ARG A 532 -11.59 -7.20 3.43
CA ARG A 532 -12.84 -7.78 4.00
C ARG A 532 -12.63 -8.97 4.96
N HIS A 533 -11.39 -9.39 5.19
CA HIS A 533 -11.05 -10.59 5.96
C HIS A 533 -9.98 -10.38 7.04
N LEU A 534 -9.79 -9.12 7.48
CA LEU A 534 -8.88 -8.73 8.56
C LEU A 534 -9.07 -9.58 9.84
N LYS A 535 -7.95 -10.04 10.41
CA LYS A 535 -7.87 -10.72 11.70
C LYS A 535 -6.72 -10.15 12.52
N VAL A 536 -7.02 -9.17 13.38
CA VAL A 536 -6.08 -8.71 14.41
C VAL A 536 -6.03 -9.75 15.53
N LYS A 537 -4.83 -10.29 15.83
CA LYS A 537 -4.62 -11.06 17.06
C LYS A 537 -4.48 -10.08 18.23
N GLY A 538 -5.54 -9.91 19.02
CA GLY A 538 -5.48 -9.14 20.26
C GLY A 538 -4.48 -9.75 21.25
N ARG A 539 -3.63 -8.91 21.85
CA ARG A 539 -2.98 -9.25 23.13
C ARG A 539 -4.06 -9.24 24.21
N GLN A 540 -4.07 -10.26 25.07
CA GLN A 540 -4.81 -10.19 26.33
C GLN A 540 -4.17 -9.12 27.22
N LEU A 541 -5.02 -8.44 28.00
CA LEU A 541 -4.65 -7.45 29.02
C LEU A 541 -3.78 -8.07 30.12
#